data_AF-A0A5P9HKN9-F1
#
_entry.id   AF-A0A5P9HKN9-F1
#
_cell.length_a   1.000
_cell.length_b   1.000
_cell.length_c   1.000
_cell.angle_alpha   90.00
_cell.angle_beta   90.00
_cell.angle_gamma   90.00
#
_symmetry.space_group_name_H-M   'P 1'
#
loop_
_entity.id
_entity.type
_entity.pdbx_description
1 polymer ?
#
loop_
_entity_poly.entity_id
_entity_poly.type
_entity_poly.pdbx_seq_one_letter_code
_entity_poly.pdbx_strand_id
1 'polypeptide(L)'
;MITKPDKNSTRKKRHTRVRAKLSGTATRPRLNVFRSNQHIYAQVIDDANAVTIASASTLDKELTLNGSNVESATAVGELVAKRAIEKGIKSVVFDRGGYLYHGKVKALADAAREAGLEF
;
A
#
# COMPACT_ATOMS: atom_id res chain seq x y z
N MET A 1 2.68 22.10 29.89
CA MET A 1 2.22 22.32 28.49
C MET A 1 1.95 20.97 27.86
N ILE A 2 0.73 20.68 27.39
CA ILE A 2 0.39 19.35 26.83
C ILE A 2 0.73 19.34 25.35
N THR A 3 1.62 18.45 24.91
CA THR A 3 1.99 18.28 23.50
C THR A 3 1.31 17.05 22.91
N LYS A 4 0.79 17.16 21.68
CA LYS A 4 0.22 16.02 20.97
C LYS A 4 1.35 15.18 20.36
N PRO A 5 1.38 13.85 20.57
CA PRO A 5 2.39 13.01 19.96
C PRO A 5 2.23 12.96 18.45
N ASP A 6 3.35 12.84 17.73
CA ASP A 6 3.33 12.68 16.28
C ASP A 6 2.59 11.39 15.87
N LYS A 7 1.57 11.54 15.02
CA LYS A 7 0.76 10.44 14.50
C LYS A 7 1.61 9.46 13.67
N ASN A 8 2.67 9.93 13.00
CA ASN A 8 3.54 9.04 12.23
C ASN A 8 4.37 8.15 13.16
N SER A 9 4.90 8.68 14.26
CA SER A 9 5.61 7.89 15.28
C SER A 9 4.76 6.75 15.85
N THR A 10 3.49 7.01 16.20
CA THR A 10 2.57 5.99 16.74
C THR A 10 2.17 4.97 15.68
N ARG A 11 1.98 5.40 14.42
CA ARG A 11 1.77 4.50 13.28
C ARG A 11 2.98 3.58 13.07
N LYS A 12 4.21 4.10 13.06
CA LYS A 12 5.44 3.30 12.90
C LYS A 12 5.53 2.17 13.93
N LYS A 13 5.21 2.44 15.20
CA LYS A 13 5.18 1.40 16.25
C LYS A 13 4.20 0.26 15.91
N ARG A 14 2.98 0.58 15.47
CA ARG A 14 1.99 -0.43 15.01
C ARG A 14 2.48 -1.16 13.77
N HIS A 15 3.11 -0.44 12.86
CA HIS A 15 3.63 -0.99 11.61
C HIS A 15 4.72 -2.03 11.87
N THR A 16 5.70 -1.71 12.71
CA THR A 16 6.76 -2.65 13.12
C THR A 16 6.17 -3.89 13.80
N ARG A 17 5.14 -3.73 14.66
CA ARG A 17 4.46 -4.87 15.29
C ARG A 17 3.77 -5.79 14.27
N VAL A 18 3.15 -5.23 13.24
CA VAL A 18 2.54 -6.03 12.15
C VAL A 18 3.63 -6.73 11.35
N ARG A 19 4.72 -6.02 10.99
CA ARG A 19 5.84 -6.58 10.23
C ARG A 19 6.65 -7.63 10.98
N ALA A 20 6.57 -7.69 12.30
CA ALA A 20 7.15 -8.80 13.07
C ALA A 20 6.55 -10.16 12.69
N LYS A 21 5.31 -10.20 12.14
CA LYS A 21 4.65 -11.42 11.67
C LYS A 21 4.47 -11.47 10.14
N LEU A 22 4.68 -10.34 9.46
CA LEU A 22 4.37 -10.17 8.05
C LEU A 22 5.63 -9.75 7.29
N SER A 23 6.11 -10.61 6.42
CA SER A 23 7.23 -10.37 5.51
C SER A 23 6.82 -10.69 4.07
N GLY A 24 7.43 -10.02 3.10
CA GLY A 24 7.30 -10.31 1.68
C GLY A 24 8.48 -11.13 1.17
N THR A 25 8.22 -12.25 0.48
CA THR A 25 9.24 -13.03 -0.21
C THR A 25 9.25 -12.72 -1.70
N ALA A 26 10.25 -13.21 -2.44
CA ALA A 26 10.29 -13.09 -3.90
C ALA A 26 9.04 -13.69 -4.59
N THR A 27 8.51 -14.79 -4.05
CA THR A 27 7.31 -15.47 -4.55
C THR A 27 6.02 -14.76 -4.16
N ARG A 28 5.97 -14.21 -2.95
CA ARG A 28 4.80 -13.51 -2.41
C ARG A 28 5.24 -12.18 -1.78
N PRO A 29 5.54 -11.16 -2.59
CA PRO A 29 6.04 -9.89 -2.11
C PRO A 29 4.95 -9.15 -1.32
N ARG A 30 5.36 -8.22 -0.45
CA ARG A 30 4.41 -7.46 0.36
C ARG A 30 3.91 -6.23 -0.37
N LEU A 31 2.59 -6.04 -0.39
CA LEU A 31 1.94 -4.81 -0.84
C LEU A 31 1.79 -3.86 0.34
N ASN A 32 2.61 -2.83 0.41
CA ASN A 32 2.64 -1.84 1.46
C ASN A 32 1.83 -0.59 1.08
N VAL A 33 1.01 -0.09 2.00
CA VAL A 33 0.21 1.12 1.82
C VAL A 33 0.71 2.26 2.71
N PHE A 34 0.89 3.44 2.12
CA PHE A 34 1.13 4.69 2.84
C PHE A 34 0.10 5.74 2.45
N ARG A 35 -0.40 6.49 3.44
CA ARG A 35 -1.24 7.67 3.19
C ARG A 35 -0.72 8.87 3.95
N SER A 36 -0.61 9.99 3.25
CA SER A 36 -0.44 11.31 3.83
C SER A 36 -1.81 11.98 3.97
N ASN A 37 -1.82 13.26 4.33
CA ASN A 37 -3.06 14.05 4.33
C ASN A 37 -3.57 14.30 2.91
N GLN A 38 -2.67 14.34 1.92
CA GLN A 38 -2.96 14.77 0.55
C GLN A 38 -2.84 13.65 -0.48
N HIS A 39 -2.08 12.59 -0.21
CA HIS A 39 -1.76 11.57 -1.19
C HIS A 39 -1.83 10.16 -0.61
N ILE A 40 -1.88 9.18 -1.52
CA ILE A 40 -1.83 7.75 -1.21
C ILE A 40 -0.74 7.14 -2.10
N TYR A 41 0.02 6.24 -1.50
CA TYR A 41 1.12 5.54 -2.13
C TYR A 41 0.98 4.05 -1.83
N ALA A 42 1.28 3.23 -2.82
CA ALA A 42 1.35 1.79 -2.66
C ALA A 42 2.59 1.23 -3.37
N GLN A 43 3.22 0.24 -2.75
CA GLN A 43 4.45 -0.37 -3.22
C GLN A 43 4.39 -1.87 -3.02
N VAL A 44 4.82 -2.63 -4.02
CA VAL A 44 5.05 -4.07 -3.95
C VAL A 44 6.54 -4.29 -3.75
N ILE A 45 6.91 -4.88 -2.62
CA ILE A 45 8.30 -4.98 -2.17
C ILE A 45 8.64 -6.44 -1.88
N ASP A 46 9.78 -6.88 -2.38
CA ASP A 46 10.44 -8.11 -1.96
C ASP A 46 11.44 -7.79 -0.84
N ASP A 47 11.20 -8.30 0.36
CA ASP A 47 12.06 -8.03 1.52
C ASP A 47 13.34 -8.87 1.50
N ALA A 48 13.37 -10.00 0.78
CA ALA A 48 14.56 -10.84 0.69
C ALA A 48 15.66 -10.14 -0.12
N ASN A 49 15.28 -9.52 -1.24
CA ASN A 49 16.18 -8.76 -2.10
C ASN A 49 16.20 -7.26 -1.79
N ALA A 50 15.31 -6.79 -0.91
CA ALA A 50 15.10 -5.37 -0.60
C ALA A 50 14.80 -4.49 -1.83
N VAL A 51 14.12 -5.05 -2.84
CA VAL A 51 13.79 -4.38 -4.10
C VAL A 51 12.30 -4.05 -4.16
N THR A 52 11.99 -2.84 -4.61
CA THR A 52 10.60 -2.47 -4.96
C THR A 52 10.32 -2.94 -6.38
N ILE A 53 9.37 -3.85 -6.53
CA ILE A 53 9.04 -4.43 -7.81
C ILE A 53 8.04 -3.53 -8.54
N ALA A 54 7.00 -3.07 -7.87
CA ALA A 54 6.03 -2.14 -8.45
C ALA A 54 5.69 -1.04 -7.45
N SER A 55 5.33 0.13 -7.96
CA SER A 55 4.85 1.26 -7.15
C SER A 55 3.78 2.01 -7.91
N ALA A 56 2.84 2.60 -7.19
CA ALA A 56 1.99 3.65 -7.72
C ALA A 56 1.64 4.68 -6.66
N SER A 57 1.30 5.87 -7.12
CA SER A 57 0.92 6.98 -6.26
C SER A 57 -0.10 7.88 -6.92
N THR A 58 -0.83 8.66 -6.12
CA THR A 58 -1.72 9.71 -6.66
C THR A 58 -0.98 10.87 -7.32
N LEU A 59 0.36 10.85 -7.34
CA LEU A 59 1.21 11.80 -8.06
C LEU A 59 1.67 11.25 -9.41
N ASP A 60 1.35 10.00 -9.75
CA ASP A 60 1.73 9.42 -11.02
C ASP A 60 0.96 10.11 -12.15
N LYS A 61 1.64 10.36 -13.27
CA LYS A 61 1.07 11.10 -14.42
C LYS A 61 -0.20 10.46 -15.00
N GLU A 62 -0.36 9.17 -14.80
CA GLU A 62 -1.52 8.38 -15.24
C GLU A 62 -2.78 8.62 -14.38
N LEU A 63 -2.60 9.17 -13.18
CA LEU A 63 -3.68 9.48 -12.25
C LEU A 63 -3.86 10.99 -12.16
N THR A 64 -4.88 11.52 -12.84
CA THR A 64 -5.28 12.94 -12.75
C THR A 64 -6.08 13.24 -11.48
N LEU A 65 -6.28 12.24 -10.61
CA LEU A 65 -7.04 12.34 -9.37
C LEU A 65 -6.17 12.93 -8.26
N ASN A 66 -6.51 14.16 -7.88
CA ASN A 66 -5.85 14.86 -6.79
C ASN A 66 -6.51 14.54 -5.45
N GLY A 67 -5.72 14.05 -4.50
CA GLY A 67 -6.11 13.98 -3.11
C GLY A 67 -5.93 12.62 -2.44
N SER A 68 -6.30 12.59 -1.16
CA SER A 68 -6.33 11.39 -0.33
C SER A 68 -7.79 11.04 -0.04
N ASN A 69 -8.56 10.73 -1.08
CA ASN A 69 -9.95 10.29 -0.99
C ASN A 69 -10.08 8.79 -1.35
N VAL A 70 -11.30 8.26 -1.36
CA VAL A 70 -11.58 6.84 -1.64
C VAL A 70 -11.35 6.52 -3.12
N GLU A 71 -11.79 7.40 -4.02
CA GLU A 71 -11.63 7.24 -5.48
C GLU A 71 -10.16 7.23 -5.91
N SER A 72 -9.32 8.08 -5.32
CA SER A 72 -7.88 8.03 -5.59
C SER A 72 -7.26 6.74 -5.06
N ALA A 73 -7.80 6.17 -3.97
CA ALA A 73 -7.31 4.92 -3.40
C ALA A 73 -7.66 3.72 -4.29
N THR A 74 -8.86 3.70 -4.88
CA THR A 74 -9.27 2.65 -5.83
C THR A 74 -8.40 2.72 -7.09
N ALA A 75 -8.23 3.91 -7.67
CA ALA A 75 -7.42 4.09 -8.86
C ALA A 75 -5.95 3.72 -8.64
N VAL A 76 -5.35 4.07 -7.48
CA VAL A 76 -4.00 3.60 -7.12
C VAL A 76 -3.95 2.08 -6.95
N GLY A 77 -4.99 1.47 -6.35
CA GLY A 77 -5.08 0.02 -6.15
C GLY A 77 -5.07 -0.76 -7.46
N GLU A 78 -5.90 -0.33 -8.43
CA GLU A 78 -5.93 -0.91 -9.78
C GLU A 78 -4.58 -0.75 -10.48
N LEU A 79 -3.97 0.43 -10.37
CA LEU A 79 -2.73 0.74 -11.06
C LEU A 79 -1.56 -0.10 -10.54
N VAL A 80 -1.43 -0.24 -9.21
CA VAL A 80 -0.40 -1.11 -8.63
C VAL A 80 -0.61 -2.57 -9.04
N ALA A 81 -1.86 -3.03 -9.05
CA ALA A 81 -2.17 -4.40 -9.43
C ALA A 81 -1.77 -4.68 -10.88
N LYS A 82 -2.13 -3.81 -11.83
CA LYS A 82 -1.71 -3.92 -13.23
C LYS A 82 -0.18 -3.96 -13.37
N ARG A 83 0.53 -3.03 -12.74
CA ARG A 83 2.00 -2.99 -12.76
C ARG A 83 2.66 -4.21 -12.10
N ALA A 84 2.03 -4.79 -11.09
CA ALA A 84 2.52 -6.00 -10.44
C ALA A 84 2.33 -7.24 -11.33
N ILE A 85 1.17 -7.36 -11.97
CA ILE A 85 0.84 -8.46 -12.89
C ILE A 85 1.71 -8.41 -14.14
N GLU A 86 1.97 -7.22 -14.70
CA GLU A 86 2.91 -7.03 -15.81
C GLU A 86 4.32 -7.53 -15.47
N LYS A 87 4.70 -7.50 -14.19
CA LYS A 87 5.96 -8.03 -13.67
C LYS A 87 5.87 -9.49 -13.22
N GLY A 88 4.77 -10.17 -13.54
CA GLY A 88 4.56 -11.59 -13.25
C GLY A 88 4.16 -11.90 -11.80
N ILE A 89 3.78 -10.91 -11.00
CA ILE A 89 3.38 -11.10 -9.60
C ILE A 89 1.87 -11.21 -9.52
N LYS A 90 1.37 -12.36 -9.09
CA LYS A 90 -0.06 -12.61 -8.88
C LYS A 90 -0.45 -12.61 -7.40
N SER A 91 0.35 -13.28 -6.57
CA SER A 91 0.10 -13.42 -5.14
C SER A 91 0.91 -12.42 -4.34
N VAL A 92 0.28 -11.70 -3.42
CA VAL A 92 0.96 -10.73 -2.54
C VAL A 92 0.54 -10.90 -1.09
N VAL A 93 1.27 -10.29 -0.16
CA VAL A 93 0.86 -10.16 1.24
C VAL A 93 0.46 -8.72 1.51
N PHE A 94 -0.76 -8.48 1.99
CA PHE A 94 -1.23 -7.11 2.23
C PHE A 94 -0.72 -6.53 3.56
N ASP A 95 0.16 -5.52 3.46
CA ASP A 95 0.65 -4.72 4.58
C ASP A 95 -0.14 -3.39 4.68
N ARG A 96 -1.06 -3.35 5.64
CA ARG A 96 -1.90 -2.17 5.94
C ARG A 96 -1.14 -0.95 6.48
N GLY A 97 0.18 -0.97 6.59
CA GLY A 97 0.97 0.24 6.91
C GLY A 97 0.80 0.77 8.34
N GLY A 98 0.29 -0.06 9.26
CA GLY A 98 -0.09 0.36 10.62
C GLY A 98 -1.39 1.18 10.70
N TYR A 99 -2.16 1.26 9.61
CA TYR A 99 -3.52 1.81 9.60
C TYR A 99 -4.57 0.72 9.89
N LEU A 100 -5.80 1.15 10.17
CA LEU A 100 -6.95 0.25 10.22
C LEU A 100 -7.36 -0.15 8.80
N TYR A 101 -7.84 -1.39 8.63
CA TYR A 101 -8.44 -1.84 7.38
C TYR A 101 -9.84 -1.23 7.26
N HIS A 102 -9.90 0.00 6.78
CA HIS A 102 -11.12 0.77 6.64
C HIS A 102 -10.95 1.89 5.60
N GLY A 103 -12.07 2.41 5.09
CA GLY A 103 -12.13 3.51 4.15
C GLY A 103 -11.13 3.33 3.00
N LYS A 104 -10.21 4.28 2.86
CA LYS A 104 -9.20 4.32 1.80
C LYS A 104 -8.30 3.08 1.72
N VAL A 105 -7.91 2.51 2.86
CA VAL A 105 -7.04 1.33 2.88
C VAL A 105 -7.80 0.09 2.41
N LYS A 106 -9.07 -0.01 2.79
CA LYS A 106 -9.96 -1.07 2.30
C LYS A 106 -10.24 -0.90 0.80
N ALA A 107 -10.57 0.31 0.36
CA ALA A 107 -10.85 0.59 -1.04
C ALA A 107 -9.68 0.29 -1.97
N LEU A 108 -8.44 0.61 -1.57
CA LEU A 108 -7.25 0.24 -2.31
C LEU A 108 -7.07 -1.29 -2.39
N ALA A 109 -7.30 -1.98 -1.28
CA ALA A 109 -7.20 -3.44 -1.23
C ALA A 109 -8.27 -4.12 -2.11
N ASP A 110 -9.52 -3.68 -2.03
CA ASP A 110 -10.61 -4.25 -2.80
C ASP A 110 -10.38 -4.01 -4.32
N ALA A 111 -9.97 -2.79 -4.71
CA ALA A 111 -9.60 -2.48 -6.09
C ALA A 111 -8.39 -3.30 -6.60
N ALA A 112 -7.38 -3.53 -5.75
CA ALA A 112 -6.25 -4.38 -6.10
C ALA A 112 -6.65 -5.85 -6.30
N ARG A 113 -7.64 -6.36 -5.54
CA ARG A 113 -8.19 -7.70 -5.74
C ARG A 113 -8.97 -7.82 -7.03
N GLU A 114 -9.84 -6.84 -7.32
CA GLU A 114 -10.62 -6.82 -8.56
C GLU A 114 -9.73 -6.77 -9.80
N ALA A 115 -8.59 -6.06 -9.71
CA ALA A 115 -7.59 -6.01 -10.76
C ALA A 115 -6.71 -7.28 -10.87
N GLY A 116 -6.94 -8.30 -10.04
CA GLY A 116 -6.37 -9.64 -10.20
C GLY A 116 -5.24 -10.03 -9.24
N LEU A 117 -4.89 -9.20 -8.25
CA LEU A 117 -3.96 -9.59 -7.19
C LEU A 117 -4.66 -10.48 -6.15
N GLU A 118 -4.00 -11.57 -5.76
CA GLU A 118 -4.52 -12.55 -4.81
C GLU A 118 -3.92 -12.34 -3.41
N PHE A 119 -4.76 -11.95 -2.44
CA PHE A 119 -4.38 -11.76 -1.02
C PHE A 119 -5.54 -11.65 -0.02
#